data_AF-A0A933ZV53-F1
#
_entry.id   AF-A0A933ZV53-F1
#
_cell.length_a   1.000
_cell.length_b   1.000
_cell.length_c   1.000
_cell.angle_alpha   90.00
_cell.angle_beta   90.00
_cell.angle_gamma   90.00
#
_symmetry.space_group_name_H-M   'P 1'
#
loop_
_entity.id
_entity.type
_entity.pdbx_description
1 polymer ?
#
loop_
_entity_poly.entity_id
_entity_poly.type
_entity_poly.pdbx_seq_one_letter_code
_entity_poly.pdbx_strand_id
1 'polypeptide(L)'
;MDLPSYVWQREAAVASAPRGWINGRGWDLGWLVGSALVVPAILIAVWAGVSSTVINLGVTAVIGGPHLFSTYTATYLDSRFRRSHRLVLIAAAILVPALVCYLAVTNHQILMSVFIFMASLHVLQQNAYLSDVYRKRVGHPEPRWSRWVDYGLLFTCIYPIAAYKLVHGEFSLGDTLILIPRFLLVPATYWAVWTAFGLLLAVWMGKSVVEWRRGLLNRPKTLLIAVTTVVAFCVPMAERGGRLELAFQG
;
A
#
# COMPACT_ATOMS: atom_id res chain seq x y z
N MET A 1 42.17 17.70 -1.55
CA MET A 1 41.06 17.74 -0.57
C MET A 1 40.66 16.30 -0.33
N ASP A 2 41.22 15.68 0.71
CA ASP A 2 40.90 14.31 1.08
C ASP A 2 39.51 14.27 1.72
N LEU A 3 38.59 13.55 1.10
CA LEU A 3 37.27 13.33 1.66
C LEU A 3 37.40 12.51 2.96
N PRO A 4 36.67 12.88 4.03
CA PRO A 4 36.81 12.21 5.31
C PRO A 4 36.41 10.73 5.23
N SER A 5 37.14 9.88 5.96
CA SER A 5 37.09 8.41 5.91
C SER A 5 35.69 7.78 6.09
N TYR A 6 34.76 8.48 6.75
CA TYR A 6 33.37 8.02 6.90
C TYR A 6 32.57 8.05 5.58
N VAL A 7 32.96 8.90 4.63
CA VAL A 7 32.32 8.99 3.29
C VAL A 7 32.62 7.72 2.51
N TRP A 8 33.88 7.28 2.51
CA TRP A 8 34.31 6.02 1.90
C TRP A 8 33.66 4.80 2.57
N GLN A 9 33.46 4.83 3.89
CA GLN A 9 32.79 3.74 4.61
C GLN A 9 31.28 3.66 4.28
N ARG A 10 30.60 4.81 4.10
CA ARG A 10 29.20 4.82 3.62
C ARG A 10 29.09 4.33 2.18
N GLU A 11 29.99 4.76 1.29
CA GLU A 11 29.98 4.33 -0.10
C GLU A 11 30.32 2.83 -0.24
N ALA A 12 31.27 2.32 0.56
CA ALA A 12 31.61 0.91 0.62
C ALA A 12 30.48 0.05 1.22
N ALA A 13 29.76 0.55 2.23
CA ALA A 13 28.59 -0.13 2.79
C ALA A 13 27.39 -0.14 1.83
N VAL A 14 27.25 0.89 0.98
CA VAL A 14 26.26 0.93 -0.10
C VAL A 14 26.65 -0.01 -1.25
N ALA A 15 27.95 -0.20 -1.49
CA ALA A 15 28.47 -1.12 -2.50
C ALA A 15 28.40 -2.61 -2.09
N SER A 16 28.29 -2.92 -0.79
CA SER A 16 28.26 -4.29 -0.25
C SER A 16 26.85 -4.85 0.01
N ALA A 17 25.79 -4.05 -0.14
CA ALA A 17 24.42 -4.56 -0.09
C ALA A 17 24.22 -5.57 -1.24
N PRO A 18 23.73 -6.81 -0.98
CA PRO A 18 23.52 -7.80 -2.04
C PRO A 18 22.67 -7.19 -3.16
N ARG A 19 23.21 -7.19 -4.38
CA ARG A 19 22.65 -6.52 -5.57
C ARG A 19 21.12 -6.66 -5.60
N GLY A 20 20.43 -5.53 -5.42
CA GLY A 20 18.98 -5.42 -5.54
C GLY A 20 18.19 -5.26 -4.24
N TRP A 21 18.70 -5.59 -3.05
CA TRP A 21 17.97 -5.37 -1.77
C TRP A 21 18.19 -3.94 -1.24
N ILE A 22 17.22 -3.38 -0.51
CA ILE A 22 17.27 -1.97 -0.06
C ILE A 22 18.24 -1.80 1.11
N ASN A 23 18.05 -2.58 2.17
CA ASN A 23 18.90 -2.61 3.37
C ASN A 23 19.52 -3.99 3.63
N GLY A 24 19.30 -4.94 2.71
CA GLY A 24 19.81 -6.31 2.77
C GLY A 24 18.68 -7.34 2.82
N ARG A 25 18.96 -8.57 2.37
CA ARG A 25 17.94 -9.61 2.18
C ARG A 25 17.15 -9.91 3.46
N GLY A 26 17.82 -10.11 4.59
CA GLY A 26 17.14 -10.44 5.85
C GLY A 26 16.26 -9.30 6.35
N TRP A 27 16.75 -8.06 6.24
CA TRP A 27 16.01 -6.88 6.68
C TRP A 27 14.76 -6.64 5.82
N ASP A 28 14.92 -6.65 4.50
CA ASP A 28 13.81 -6.45 3.56
C ASP A 28 12.77 -7.58 3.69
N LEU A 29 13.21 -8.84 3.80
CA LEU A 29 12.28 -9.96 3.99
C LEU A 29 11.54 -9.90 5.32
N GLY A 30 12.20 -9.48 6.41
CA GLY A 30 11.57 -9.36 7.71
C GLY A 30 10.61 -8.18 7.78
N TRP A 31 11.10 -6.97 7.49
CA TRP A 31 10.38 -5.73 7.76
C TRP A 31 9.50 -5.24 6.61
N LEU A 32 9.92 -5.41 5.36
CA LEU A 32 9.13 -4.91 4.21
C LEU A 32 8.14 -5.95 3.70
N VAL A 33 8.59 -7.20 3.53
CA VAL A 33 7.73 -8.27 3.00
C VAL A 33 7.02 -9.00 4.14
N GLY A 34 7.72 -9.31 5.22
CA GLY A 34 7.20 -10.06 6.37
C GLY A 34 6.11 -9.31 7.14
N SER A 35 6.14 -7.96 7.15
CA SER A 35 5.08 -7.15 7.74
C SER A 35 3.73 -7.35 7.06
N ALA A 36 3.69 -7.78 5.80
CA ALA A 36 2.44 -8.13 5.13
C ALA A 36 1.70 -9.31 5.79
N LEU A 37 2.38 -10.12 6.62
CA LEU A 37 1.76 -11.19 7.41
C LEU A 37 0.92 -10.68 8.58
N VAL A 38 1.04 -9.40 8.95
CA VAL A 38 0.18 -8.78 9.95
C VAL A 38 -1.28 -8.84 9.50
N VAL A 39 -1.56 -8.58 8.22
CA VAL A 39 -2.93 -8.58 7.68
C VAL A 39 -3.62 -9.94 7.87
N PRO A 40 -3.08 -11.08 7.41
CA PRO A 40 -3.71 -12.38 7.67
C PRO A 40 -3.76 -12.72 9.17
N ALA A 41 -2.79 -12.29 9.98
CA ALA A 41 -2.87 -12.47 11.44
C ALA A 41 -4.07 -11.71 12.06
N ILE A 42 -4.33 -10.49 11.60
CA ILE A 42 -5.53 -9.72 11.98
C ILE A 42 -6.80 -10.44 11.55
N LEU A 43 -6.86 -10.95 10.32
CA LEU A 43 -8.03 -11.68 9.82
C LEU A 43 -8.31 -12.94 10.66
N ILE A 44 -7.27 -13.69 11.03
CA ILE A 44 -7.39 -14.84 11.93
C ILE A 44 -7.90 -14.40 13.30
N ALA A 45 -7.40 -13.29 13.85
CA ALA A 45 -7.87 -12.77 15.14
C ALA A 45 -9.36 -12.36 15.08
N VAL A 46 -9.81 -11.76 13.98
CA VAL A 46 -11.23 -11.45 13.75
C VAL A 46 -12.06 -12.74 13.73
N TRP A 47 -11.64 -13.76 12.97
CA TRP A 47 -12.34 -15.05 12.92
C TRP A 47 -12.33 -15.81 14.25
N ALA A 48 -11.30 -15.60 15.07
CA ALA A 48 -11.24 -16.13 16.43
C ALA A 48 -12.15 -15.37 17.43
N GLY A 49 -12.89 -14.36 16.97
CA GLY A 49 -13.82 -13.59 17.79
C GLY A 49 -13.16 -12.51 18.66
N VAL A 50 -11.92 -12.12 18.37
CA VAL A 50 -11.28 -11.02 19.09
C VAL A 50 -12.03 -9.71 18.80
N SER A 51 -12.37 -8.98 19.86
CA SER A 51 -13.08 -7.70 19.76
C SER A 51 -12.39 -6.76 18.79
N SER A 52 -13.16 -6.22 17.83
CA SER A 52 -12.64 -5.27 16.86
C SER A 52 -12.07 -3.99 17.50
N THR A 53 -12.51 -3.64 18.71
CA THR A 53 -11.93 -2.51 19.47
C THR A 53 -10.50 -2.81 19.90
N VAL A 54 -10.24 -4.03 20.38
CA VAL A 54 -8.90 -4.47 20.79
C VAL A 54 -7.98 -4.51 19.59
N ILE A 55 -8.45 -5.05 18.46
CA ILE A 55 -7.67 -5.09 17.22
C ILE A 55 -7.39 -3.67 16.73
N ASN A 56 -8.39 -2.79 16.65
CA ASN A 56 -8.22 -1.39 16.22
C ASN A 56 -7.19 -0.65 17.09
N LEU A 57 -7.34 -0.72 18.42
CA LEU A 57 -6.42 -0.05 19.34
C LEU A 57 -5.01 -0.64 19.26
N GLY A 58 -4.89 -1.96 19.17
CA GLY A 58 -3.61 -2.65 19.05
C GLY A 58 -2.88 -2.30 17.74
N VAL A 59 -3.56 -2.44 16.61
CA VAL A 59 -3.00 -2.11 15.29
C VAL A 59 -2.69 -0.62 15.18
N THR A 60 -3.57 0.25 15.67
CA THR A 60 -3.30 1.70 15.70
C THR A 60 -2.10 2.02 16.60
N ALA A 61 -1.98 1.42 17.78
CA ALA A 61 -0.87 1.71 18.68
C ALA A 61 0.49 1.19 18.15
N VAL A 62 0.50 0.00 17.54
CA VAL A 62 1.74 -0.70 17.17
C VAL A 62 2.17 -0.41 15.72
N ILE A 63 1.22 -0.16 14.82
CA ILE A 63 1.46 -0.09 13.39
C ILE A 63 1.04 1.26 12.84
N GLY A 64 -0.26 1.59 12.93
CA GLY A 64 -0.81 2.81 12.33
C GLY A 64 -0.19 4.09 12.90
N GLY A 65 -0.02 4.16 14.22
CA GLY A 65 0.58 5.27 14.94
C GLY A 65 2.04 5.48 14.53
N PRO A 66 2.94 4.50 14.73
CA PRO A 66 4.34 4.60 14.29
C PRO A 66 4.47 4.91 12.79
N HIS A 67 3.65 4.30 11.93
CA HIS A 67 3.61 4.60 10.50
C HIS A 67 3.26 6.07 10.23
N LEU A 68 2.17 6.58 10.80
CA LEU A 68 1.74 7.97 10.67
C LEU A 68 2.80 8.95 11.18
N PHE A 69 3.33 8.71 12.39
CA PHE A 69 4.35 9.57 12.99
C PHE A 69 5.64 9.55 12.18
N SER A 70 6.07 8.40 11.67
CA SER A 70 7.28 8.32 10.84
C SER A 70 7.13 9.13 9.56
N THR A 71 5.97 9.05 8.89
CA THR A 71 5.68 9.80 7.66
C THR A 71 5.57 11.29 7.92
N TYR A 72 4.85 11.67 8.97
CA TYR A 72 4.70 13.07 9.38
C TYR A 72 6.06 13.67 9.74
N THR A 73 6.84 12.97 10.57
CA THR A 73 8.16 13.42 11.00
C THR A 73 9.12 13.52 9.82
N ALA A 74 9.18 12.52 8.95
CA ALA A 74 10.02 12.55 7.76
C ALA A 74 9.67 13.74 6.84
N THR A 75 8.38 14.05 6.68
CA THR A 75 7.91 15.14 5.80
C THR A 75 8.17 16.52 6.41
N TYR A 76 7.83 16.72 7.69
CA TYR A 76 7.92 18.04 8.32
C TYR A 76 9.31 18.38 8.84
N LEU A 77 10.14 17.38 9.17
CA LEU A 77 11.52 17.60 9.60
C LEU A 77 12.52 17.72 8.45
N ASP A 78 12.18 17.30 7.23
CA ASP A 78 13.04 17.54 6.06
C ASP A 78 13.13 19.06 5.77
N SER A 79 14.31 19.62 6.06
CA SER A 79 14.59 21.05 5.89
C SER A 79 14.51 21.54 4.44
N ARG A 80 14.77 20.67 3.46
CA ARG A 80 14.72 21.02 2.04
C ARG A 80 13.26 21.02 1.59
N PHE A 81 12.52 19.95 1.91
CA PHE A 81 11.11 19.85 1.56
C PHE A 81 10.27 20.98 2.20
N ARG A 82 10.51 21.24 3.49
CA ARG A 82 9.83 22.29 4.25
C ARG A 82 10.09 23.69 3.70
N ARG A 83 11.31 23.99 3.24
CA ARG A 83 11.62 25.30 2.63
C ARG A 83 10.86 25.51 1.32
N SER A 84 10.75 24.48 0.49
CA SER A 84 10.09 24.57 -0.81
C SER A 84 8.55 24.53 -0.73
N HIS A 85 7.97 23.88 0.29
CA HIS A 85 6.52 23.64 0.38
C HIS A 85 5.87 24.19 1.66
N ARG A 86 6.51 25.17 2.31
CA ARG A 86 6.12 25.68 3.64
C ARG A 86 4.62 26.00 3.76
N LEU A 87 4.08 26.74 2.81
CA LEU A 87 2.67 27.15 2.84
C LEU A 87 1.72 25.96 2.70
N VAL A 88 2.04 25.02 1.81
CA VAL A 88 1.25 23.79 1.61
C VAL A 88 1.26 22.95 2.87
N LEU A 89 2.41 22.80 3.54
CA LEU A 89 2.51 22.06 4.79
C LEU A 89 1.68 22.70 5.91
N ILE A 90 1.77 24.02 6.08
CA ILE A 90 0.96 24.73 7.10
C ILE A 90 -0.53 24.57 6.80
N ALA A 91 -0.93 24.79 5.54
CA ALA A 91 -2.31 24.64 5.12
C ALA A 91 -2.81 23.20 5.35
N ALA A 92 -2.04 22.18 4.97
CA ALA A 92 -2.40 20.79 5.19
C ALA A 92 -2.53 20.44 6.68
N ALA A 93 -1.59 20.90 7.52
CA ALA A 93 -1.61 20.65 8.96
C ALA A 93 -2.84 21.23 9.69
N ILE A 94 -3.47 22.27 9.14
CA ILE A 94 -4.63 22.92 9.73
C ILE A 94 -5.92 22.46 9.05
N LEU A 95 -5.97 22.57 7.72
CA LEU A 95 -7.18 22.35 6.94
C LEU A 95 -7.59 20.89 6.92
N VAL A 96 -6.64 19.94 6.82
CA VAL A 96 -6.99 18.51 6.78
C VAL A 96 -7.59 18.05 8.11
N PRO A 97 -6.97 18.29 9.29
CA PRO A 97 -7.59 17.94 10.57
C PRO A 97 -8.93 18.67 10.80
N ALA A 98 -9.01 19.96 10.48
CA ALA A 98 -10.27 20.71 10.62
C ALA A 98 -11.39 20.12 9.75
N LEU A 99 -11.09 19.77 8.50
CA LEU A 99 -12.04 19.14 7.59
C LEU A 99 -12.46 17.75 8.07
N VAL A 100 -11.51 16.94 8.55
CA VAL A 100 -11.79 15.61 9.13
C VAL A 100 -12.70 15.74 10.34
N CYS A 101 -12.40 16.64 11.28
CA CYS A 101 -13.25 16.89 12.45
C CYS A 101 -14.65 17.40 12.04
N TYR A 102 -14.72 18.33 11.09
CA TYR A 102 -15.98 18.84 10.58
C TYR A 102 -16.84 17.74 9.94
N LEU A 103 -16.26 16.93 9.04
CA LEU A 103 -16.98 15.84 8.39
C LEU A 103 -17.32 14.71 9.36
N ALA A 104 -16.49 14.46 10.38
CA ALA A 104 -16.80 13.47 11.41
C ALA A 104 -18.09 13.81 12.17
N VAL A 105 -18.35 15.10 12.40
CA VAL A 105 -19.56 15.57 13.09
C VAL A 105 -20.74 15.76 12.14
N THR A 106 -20.51 16.21 10.90
CA THR A 106 -21.59 16.62 9.99
C THR A 106 -21.99 15.56 8.97
N ASN A 107 -21.05 14.76 8.46
CA ASN A 107 -21.32 13.73 7.47
C ASN A 107 -20.25 12.62 7.50
N HIS A 108 -20.39 11.73 8.48
CA HIS A 108 -19.47 10.62 8.70
C HIS A 108 -19.36 9.69 7.47
N GLN A 109 -20.45 9.51 6.73
CA GLN A 109 -20.47 8.66 5.54
C GLN A 109 -19.56 9.19 4.43
N ILE A 110 -19.59 10.50 4.16
CA ILE A 110 -18.66 11.13 3.21
C ILE A 110 -17.22 10.97 3.69
N LEU A 111 -16.96 11.22 4.99
CA LEU A 111 -15.62 11.09 5.55
C LEU A 111 -15.04 9.69 5.30
N MET A 112 -15.79 8.64 5.66
CA MET A 112 -15.35 7.24 5.49
C MET A 112 -15.18 6.87 4.01
N SER A 113 -16.04 7.37 3.13
CA SER A 113 -15.95 7.12 1.68
C SER A 113 -14.71 7.76 1.05
N VAL A 114 -14.40 9.00 1.43
CA VAL A 114 -13.16 9.68 0.99
C VAL A 114 -11.94 9.01 1.62
N PHE A 115 -12.01 8.65 2.91
CA PHE A 115 -10.91 8.01 3.62
C PHE A 115 -10.51 6.69 2.96
N ILE A 116 -11.46 5.79 2.69
CA ILE A 116 -11.15 4.48 2.10
C ILE A 116 -10.61 4.62 0.68
N PHE A 117 -11.13 5.58 -0.09
CA PHE A 117 -10.63 5.88 -1.42
C PHE A 117 -9.18 6.38 -1.36
N MET A 118 -8.89 7.36 -0.50
CA MET A 118 -7.55 7.90 -0.32
C MET A 118 -6.57 6.88 0.26
N ALA A 119 -7.01 6.02 1.18
CA ALA A 119 -6.21 4.92 1.72
C ALA A 119 -5.80 3.95 0.61
N SER A 120 -6.71 3.62 -0.32
CA SER A 120 -6.39 2.76 -1.47
C SER A 120 -5.31 3.38 -2.39
N LEU A 121 -5.41 4.68 -2.66
CA LEU A 121 -4.41 5.41 -3.46
C LEU A 121 -3.06 5.52 -2.74
N HIS A 122 -3.08 5.75 -1.42
CA HIS A 122 -1.89 5.84 -0.60
C HIS A 122 -1.09 4.53 -0.61
N VAL A 123 -1.76 3.38 -0.40
CA VAL A 123 -1.13 2.06 -0.45
C VAL A 123 -0.53 1.77 -1.84
N LEU A 124 -1.23 2.15 -2.91
CA LEU A 124 -0.69 2.04 -4.27
C LEU A 124 0.59 2.85 -4.44
N GLN A 125 0.57 4.13 -4.05
CA GLN A 125 1.72 5.03 -4.20
C GLN A 125 2.93 4.52 -3.42
N GLN A 126 2.71 4.01 -2.20
CA GLN A 126 3.76 3.44 -1.37
C GLN A 126 4.41 2.20 -2.01
N ASN A 127 3.59 1.26 -2.50
CA ASN A 127 4.10 0.04 -3.15
C ASN A 127 4.76 0.33 -4.51
N ALA A 128 4.23 1.28 -5.27
CA ALA A 128 4.83 1.73 -6.52
C ALA A 128 6.20 2.38 -6.28
N TYR A 129 6.30 3.25 -5.26
CA TYR A 129 7.56 3.87 -4.85
C TYR A 129 8.59 2.81 -4.44
N LEU A 130 8.20 1.85 -3.60
CA LEU A 130 9.11 0.80 -3.14
C LEU A 130 9.60 -0.08 -4.31
N SER A 131 8.70 -0.39 -5.25
CA SER A 131 9.06 -1.08 -6.50
C SER A 131 10.10 -0.31 -7.31
N ASP A 132 9.99 1.03 -7.37
CA ASP A 132 10.99 1.87 -8.05
C ASP A 132 12.33 1.95 -7.33
N VAL A 133 12.33 1.93 -6.00
CA VAL A 133 13.57 1.82 -5.22
C VAL A 133 14.29 0.51 -5.57
N TYR A 134 13.56 -0.61 -5.61
CA TYR A 134 14.12 -1.90 -6.02
C TYR A 134 14.66 -1.90 -7.46
N ARG A 135 13.97 -1.25 -8.40
CA ARG A 135 14.47 -1.09 -9.79
C ARG A 135 15.78 -0.32 -9.83
N LYS A 136 15.86 0.82 -9.13
CA LYS A 136 17.06 1.65 -9.06
C LYS A 136 18.25 0.91 -8.45
N ARG A 137 18.01 0.06 -7.44
CA ARG A 137 19.04 -0.74 -6.76
C ARG A 137 19.64 -1.84 -7.64
N VAL A 138 18.83 -2.47 -8.49
CA VAL A 138 19.31 -3.51 -9.42
C VAL A 138 20.11 -2.90 -10.58
N GLY A 139 19.82 -1.65 -10.97
CA GLY A 139 20.62 -0.89 -11.93
C GLY A 139 20.47 -1.31 -13.40
N HIS A 140 19.72 -2.37 -13.69
CA HIS A 140 19.39 -2.77 -15.06
C HIS A 140 18.16 -2.01 -15.57
N PRO A 141 18.19 -1.51 -16.82
CA PRO A 141 17.05 -0.79 -17.39
C PRO A 141 15.89 -1.75 -17.67
N GLU A 142 14.75 -1.53 -17.02
CA GLU A 142 13.49 -2.19 -17.34
C GLU A 142 12.69 -1.39 -18.38
N PRO A 143 12.06 -2.07 -19.36
CA PRO A 143 11.23 -1.39 -20.35
C PRO A 143 10.00 -0.75 -19.68
N ARG A 144 9.52 0.38 -20.22
CA ARG A 144 8.40 1.14 -19.63
C ARG A 144 7.12 0.32 -19.49
N TRP A 145 6.83 -0.57 -20.44
CA TRP A 145 5.66 -1.45 -20.37
C TRP A 145 5.70 -2.39 -19.15
N SER A 146 6.89 -2.85 -18.73
CA SER A 146 7.04 -3.70 -17.54
C SER A 146 6.57 -2.95 -16.29
N ARG A 147 6.82 -1.63 -16.23
CA ARG A 147 6.38 -0.76 -15.13
C ARG A 147 4.87 -0.55 -15.14
N TRP A 148 4.27 -0.32 -16.31
CA TRP A 148 2.82 -0.21 -16.45
C TRP A 148 2.09 -1.46 -15.97
N VAL A 149 2.63 -2.65 -16.27
CA VAL A 149 2.08 -3.92 -15.79
C VAL A 149 2.21 -4.04 -14.27
N ASP A 150 3.37 -3.71 -13.70
CA ASP A 150 3.59 -3.76 -12.24
C ASP A 150 2.64 -2.81 -11.50
N TYR A 151 2.51 -1.56 -11.95
CA TYR A 151 1.60 -0.59 -11.33
C TYR A 151 0.13 -0.93 -11.57
N GLY A 152 -0.21 -1.40 -12.76
CA GLY A 152 -1.57 -1.83 -13.08
C GLY A 152 -2.00 -2.98 -12.19
N LEU A 153 -1.14 -3.98 -11.97
CA LEU A 153 -1.44 -5.08 -11.06
C LEU A 153 -1.61 -4.59 -9.61
N LEU A 154 -0.67 -3.78 -9.10
CA LEU A 154 -0.76 -3.21 -7.75
C LEU A 154 -2.00 -2.33 -7.56
N PHE A 155 -2.42 -1.61 -8.60
CA PHE A 155 -3.63 -0.80 -8.56
C PHE A 155 -4.89 -1.67 -8.54
N THR A 156 -4.93 -2.69 -9.38
CA THR A 156 -6.14 -3.50 -9.56
C THR A 156 -6.32 -4.57 -8.50
N CYS A 157 -5.29 -4.99 -7.75
CA CYS A 157 -5.35 -6.17 -6.90
C CYS A 157 -6.36 -6.11 -5.75
N ILE A 158 -6.67 -4.94 -5.21
CA ILE A 158 -7.65 -4.79 -4.12
C ILE A 158 -9.10 -4.76 -4.60
N TYR A 159 -9.33 -4.35 -5.85
CA TYR A 159 -10.66 -4.07 -6.35
C TYR A 159 -11.54 -5.27 -6.74
N PRO A 160 -11.08 -6.50 -7.06
CA PRO A 160 -11.99 -7.53 -7.60
C PRO A 160 -13.06 -7.93 -6.59
N ILE A 161 -12.65 -8.20 -5.35
CA ILE A 161 -13.58 -8.57 -4.27
C ILE A 161 -14.29 -7.32 -3.73
N ALA A 162 -13.59 -6.19 -3.62
CA ALA A 162 -14.20 -4.94 -3.17
C ALA A 162 -15.32 -4.47 -4.12
N ALA A 163 -15.09 -4.47 -5.44
CA ALA A 163 -16.08 -4.09 -6.45
C ALA A 163 -17.29 -5.02 -6.45
N TYR A 164 -17.07 -6.33 -6.27
CA TYR A 164 -18.17 -7.28 -6.10
C TYR A 164 -19.03 -6.92 -4.87
N LYS A 165 -18.41 -6.71 -3.70
CA LYS A 165 -19.13 -6.31 -2.48
C LYS A 165 -19.82 -4.96 -2.64
N LEU A 166 -19.18 -4.00 -3.32
CA LEU A 166 -19.75 -2.67 -3.58
C LEU A 166 -21.02 -2.73 -4.42
N VAL A 167 -21.01 -3.50 -5.51
CA VAL A 167 -22.18 -3.66 -6.39
C VAL A 167 -23.35 -4.34 -5.66
N HIS A 168 -23.07 -5.22 -4.70
CA HIS A 168 -24.09 -5.92 -3.91
C HIS A 168 -24.49 -5.19 -2.60
N GLY A 169 -23.91 -4.01 -2.33
CA GLY A 169 -24.20 -3.26 -1.09
C GLY A 169 -23.62 -3.90 0.17
N GLU A 170 -22.59 -4.74 0.04
CA GLU A 170 -21.96 -5.50 1.12
C GLU A 170 -20.59 -4.91 1.55
N PHE A 171 -20.19 -3.78 0.99
CA PHE A 171 -18.92 -3.13 1.31
C PHE A 171 -19.14 -1.97 2.28
N SER A 172 -19.05 -2.27 3.57
CA SER A 172 -19.16 -1.31 4.68
C SER A 172 -17.85 -1.16 5.44
N LEU A 173 -17.65 0.01 6.03
CA LEU A 173 -16.59 0.29 7.00
C LEU A 173 -17.27 0.45 8.36
N GLY A 174 -17.10 -0.51 9.27
CA GLY A 174 -18.02 -0.70 10.39
C GLY A 174 -19.49 -0.69 9.95
N ASP A 175 -20.28 0.20 10.53
CA ASP A 175 -21.71 0.36 10.24
C ASP A 175 -22.00 1.31 9.07
N THR A 176 -20.96 1.83 8.40
CA THR A 176 -21.09 2.86 7.36
C THR A 176 -20.95 2.26 5.96
N LEU A 177 -22.00 2.36 5.14
CA LEU A 177 -21.93 1.99 3.74
C LEU A 177 -21.14 3.04 2.94
N ILE A 178 -20.17 2.59 2.14
CA ILE A 178 -19.35 3.48 1.32
C ILE A 178 -20.15 4.05 0.15
N LEU A 179 -20.07 5.36 -0.05
CA LEU A 179 -20.71 6.06 -1.16
C LEU A 179 -19.94 5.82 -2.46
N ILE A 180 -20.64 5.29 -3.46
CA ILE A 180 -20.14 5.13 -4.81
C ILE A 180 -21.15 5.72 -5.81
N PRO A 181 -20.68 6.39 -6.88
CA PRO A 181 -21.54 6.85 -7.95
C PRO A 181 -22.42 5.73 -8.52
N ARG A 182 -23.73 5.99 -8.66
CA ARG A 182 -24.73 4.97 -9.06
C ARG A 182 -24.40 4.25 -10.37
N PHE A 183 -23.77 4.94 -11.33
CA PHE A 183 -23.40 4.34 -12.61
C PHE A 183 -22.33 3.22 -12.48
N LEU A 184 -21.58 3.18 -11.38
CA LEU A 184 -20.64 2.10 -11.06
C LEU A 184 -21.31 0.92 -10.34
N LEU A 185 -22.53 1.07 -9.83
CA LEU A 185 -23.26 0.02 -9.12
C LEU A 185 -24.04 -0.89 -10.09
N VAL A 186 -23.35 -1.37 -11.12
CA VAL A 186 -23.89 -2.28 -12.13
C VAL A 186 -23.04 -3.54 -12.21
N PRO A 187 -23.61 -4.71 -12.56
CA PRO A 187 -22.84 -5.95 -12.64
C PRO A 187 -21.62 -5.86 -13.58
N ALA A 188 -21.75 -5.08 -14.66
CA ALA A 188 -20.65 -4.84 -15.61
C ALA A 188 -19.39 -4.30 -14.94
N THR A 189 -19.50 -3.50 -13.85
CA THR A 189 -18.36 -2.93 -13.14
C THR A 189 -17.46 -4.01 -12.54
N TYR A 190 -18.01 -4.94 -11.75
CA TYR A 190 -17.17 -5.94 -11.11
C TYR A 190 -16.61 -6.92 -12.16
N TRP A 191 -17.36 -7.28 -13.20
CA TRP A 191 -16.84 -8.09 -14.31
C TRP A 191 -15.67 -7.42 -15.03
N ALA A 192 -15.77 -6.11 -15.29
CA ALA A 192 -14.68 -5.34 -15.89
C ALA A 192 -13.44 -5.31 -14.99
N VAL A 193 -13.62 -5.08 -13.68
CA VAL A 193 -12.52 -5.08 -12.70
C VAL A 193 -11.85 -6.45 -12.61
N TRP A 194 -12.62 -7.53 -12.51
CA TRP A 194 -12.08 -8.90 -12.47
C TRP A 194 -11.32 -9.24 -13.76
N THR A 195 -11.86 -8.87 -14.91
CA THR A 195 -11.22 -9.10 -16.21
C THR A 195 -9.91 -8.33 -16.32
N ALA A 196 -9.91 -7.03 -15.97
CA ALA A 196 -8.72 -6.20 -16.00
C ALA A 196 -7.62 -6.73 -15.06
N PHE A 197 -7.99 -7.09 -13.82
CA PHE A 197 -7.07 -7.71 -12.87
C PHE A 197 -6.52 -9.04 -13.39
N GLY A 198 -7.38 -9.93 -13.88
CA GLY A 198 -6.96 -11.25 -14.38
C GLY A 198 -6.00 -11.15 -15.57
N LEU A 199 -6.26 -10.24 -16.50
CA LEU A 199 -5.36 -9.97 -17.63
C LEU A 199 -4.02 -9.41 -17.16
N LEU A 200 -4.02 -8.41 -16.26
CA LEU A 200 -2.79 -7.83 -15.72
C LEU A 200 -1.97 -8.85 -14.93
N LEU A 201 -2.62 -9.71 -14.14
CA LEU A 201 -1.98 -10.79 -13.42
C LEU A 201 -1.34 -11.79 -14.38
N ALA A 202 -2.06 -12.23 -15.42
CA ALA A 202 -1.53 -13.16 -16.42
C ALA A 202 -0.32 -12.56 -17.17
N VAL A 203 -0.41 -11.29 -17.59
CA VAL A 203 0.70 -10.58 -18.24
C VAL A 203 1.89 -10.43 -17.28
N TRP A 204 1.64 -10.10 -16.02
CA TRP A 204 2.69 -9.95 -15.01
C TRP A 204 3.40 -11.28 -14.70
N MET A 205 2.65 -12.38 -14.58
CA MET A 205 3.20 -13.73 -14.38
C MET A 205 4.02 -14.15 -15.60
N GLY A 206 3.48 -14.00 -16.81
CA GLY A 206 4.18 -14.33 -18.05
C GLY A 206 5.48 -13.55 -18.20
N LYS A 207 5.43 -12.23 -17.95
CA LYS A 207 6.62 -11.36 -17.91
C LYS A 207 7.64 -11.85 -16.89
N SER A 208 7.22 -12.12 -15.66
CA SER A 208 8.10 -12.55 -14.58
C SER A 208 8.76 -13.90 -14.86
N VAL A 209 8.06 -14.85 -15.51
CA VAL A 209 8.63 -16.12 -15.97
C VAL A 209 9.69 -15.89 -17.05
N VAL A 210 9.45 -15.01 -18.01
CA VAL A 210 10.43 -14.66 -19.05
C VAL A 210 11.66 -13.99 -18.43
N GLU A 211 11.47 -13.04 -17.52
CA GLU A 211 12.56 -12.37 -16.79
C GLU A 211 13.37 -13.37 -15.94
N TRP A 212 12.72 -14.35 -15.30
CA TRP A 212 13.38 -15.42 -14.56
C TRP A 212 14.23 -16.30 -15.48
N ARG A 213 13.66 -16.78 -16.60
CA ARG A 213 14.37 -17.63 -17.56
C ARG A 213 15.58 -16.94 -18.19
N ARG A 214 15.54 -15.61 -18.31
CA ARG A 214 16.64 -14.80 -18.83
C ARG A 214 17.65 -14.36 -17.75
N GLY A 215 17.43 -14.70 -16.48
CA GLY A 215 18.30 -14.25 -15.38
C GLY A 215 18.21 -12.75 -15.09
N LEU A 216 17.15 -12.08 -15.56
CA LEU A 216 16.95 -10.63 -15.43
C LEU A 216 15.94 -10.26 -14.33
N LEU A 217 15.33 -11.24 -13.67
CA LEU A 217 14.28 -10.99 -12.68
C LEU A 217 14.81 -10.21 -11.48
N ASN A 218 14.19 -9.06 -11.22
CA ASN A 218 14.35 -8.33 -9.97
C ASN A 218 13.57 -9.05 -8.84
N ARG A 219 14.20 -10.07 -8.27
CA ARG A 219 13.60 -10.92 -7.21
C ARG A 219 12.94 -10.15 -6.06
N PRO A 220 13.57 -9.15 -5.42
CA PRO A 220 12.95 -8.47 -4.29
C PRO A 220 11.72 -7.65 -4.72
N LYS A 221 11.76 -6.97 -5.87
CA LYS A 221 10.60 -6.30 -6.45
C LYS A 221 9.46 -7.28 -6.74
N THR A 222 9.76 -8.38 -7.42
CA THR A 222 8.76 -9.38 -7.80
C THR A 222 8.11 -10.02 -6.57
N LEU A 223 8.90 -10.30 -5.53
CA LEU A 223 8.39 -10.82 -4.27
C LEU A 223 7.47 -9.82 -3.57
N LEU A 224 7.88 -8.55 -3.48
CA LEU A 224 7.03 -7.49 -2.92
C LEU A 224 5.69 -7.44 -3.65
N ILE A 225 5.70 -7.33 -4.99
CA ILE A 225 4.47 -7.24 -5.79
C ILE A 225 3.61 -8.49 -5.59
N ALA A 226 4.19 -9.68 -5.59
CA ALA A 226 3.46 -10.93 -5.38
C ALA A 226 2.74 -10.95 -4.03
N VAL A 227 3.46 -10.64 -2.95
CA VAL A 227 2.92 -10.65 -1.58
C VAL A 227 1.85 -9.57 -1.42
N THR A 228 2.12 -8.34 -1.86
CA THR A 228 1.13 -7.26 -1.84
C THR A 228 -0.12 -7.63 -2.65
N THR A 229 0.04 -8.22 -3.84
CA THR A 229 -1.10 -8.64 -4.67
C THR A 229 -1.98 -9.65 -3.96
N VAL A 230 -1.37 -10.68 -3.35
CA VAL A 230 -2.13 -11.71 -2.60
C VAL A 230 -2.81 -11.11 -1.38
N VAL A 231 -2.07 -10.36 -0.55
CA VAL A 231 -2.62 -9.77 0.67
C VAL A 231 -3.74 -8.79 0.34
N ALA A 232 -3.52 -7.84 -0.59
CA ALA A 232 -4.51 -6.85 -0.97
C ALA A 232 -5.75 -7.47 -1.64
N PHE A 233 -5.58 -8.54 -2.43
CA PHE A 233 -6.71 -9.30 -2.97
C PHE A 233 -7.55 -9.94 -1.85
N CYS A 234 -6.90 -10.40 -0.79
CA CYS A 234 -7.57 -11.02 0.36
C CYS A 234 -8.21 -10.03 1.33
N VAL A 235 -7.73 -8.79 1.43
CA VAL A 235 -8.22 -7.77 2.38
C VAL A 235 -9.75 -7.62 2.36
N PRO A 236 -10.42 -7.49 1.19
CA PRO A 236 -11.87 -7.33 1.15
C PRO A 236 -12.67 -8.58 1.51
N MET A 237 -12.02 -9.75 1.67
CA MET A 237 -12.67 -11.01 2.08
C MET A 237 -13.05 -11.04 3.55
N ALA A 238 -12.57 -10.10 4.37
CA ALA A 238 -13.04 -9.95 5.74
C ALA A 238 -14.59 -9.98 5.77
N GLU A 239 -15.11 -10.75 6.72
CA GLU A 239 -16.50 -11.23 6.80
C GLU A 239 -17.53 -10.10 6.63
N ARG A 240 -18.78 -10.44 6.27
CA ARG A 240 -19.89 -9.45 6.26
C ARG A 240 -20.04 -8.87 7.68
N GLY A 241 -19.81 -7.56 7.83
CA GLY A 241 -19.77 -6.88 9.14
C GLY A 241 -18.40 -6.85 9.81
N GLY A 242 -17.38 -7.50 9.23
CA GLY A 242 -15.99 -7.33 9.59
C GLY A 242 -15.53 -5.92 9.26
N ARG A 243 -15.05 -5.22 10.28
CA ARG A 243 -14.51 -3.86 10.22
C ARG A 243 -13.33 -3.79 9.24
N LEU A 244 -13.61 -3.57 7.95
CA LEU A 244 -12.62 -3.46 6.87
C LEU A 244 -11.52 -2.46 7.21
N GLU A 245 -11.83 -1.41 7.97
CA GLU A 245 -10.86 -0.45 8.52
C GLU A 245 -9.68 -1.11 9.22
N LEU A 246 -9.85 -2.28 9.84
CA LEU A 246 -8.80 -3.02 10.54
C LEU A 246 -7.67 -3.47 9.61
N ALA A 247 -8.01 -3.80 8.37
CA ALA A 247 -7.06 -4.29 7.38
C ALA A 247 -6.37 -3.16 6.60
N PHE A 248 -6.86 -1.93 6.69
CA PHE A 248 -6.28 -0.73 6.05
C PHE A 248 -5.36 0.09 6.97
N GLN A 249 -5.19 -0.33 8.24
CA GLN A 249 -4.39 0.38 9.24
C GLN A 249 -2.90 -0.04 9.28
N GLY A 250 -2.46 -0.97 8.41
CA GLY A 250 -1.11 -1.53 8.40
C GLY A 250 -0.44 -1.50 7.03
#